data_AF-A0A6C0JH21-F1
#
_entry.id   AF-A0A6C0JH21-F1
#
_cell.length_a   1.000
_cell.length_b   1.000
_cell.length_c   1.000
_cell.angle_alpha   90.00
_cell.angle_beta   90.00
_cell.angle_gamma   90.00
#
_symmetry.space_group_name_H-M   'P 1'
#
loop_
_entity.id
_entity.type
_entity.pdbx_description
1 polymer ?
#
loop_
_entity_poly.entity_id
_entity_poly.type
_entity_poly.pdbx_seq_one_letter_code
_entity_poly.pdbx_strand_id
1 'polypeptide(L)'
;MSQLIKKIIISTIVLLVLDFTFLSVNKTAFENEVISVQRVIMRMNPVGAFFSYLFIIFAINYFILLKNRPVFEAAILGLIINGVYESTNYAIFKKWSANLAIMDTIWGGFLFALTTQITYTLSNL
;
A
#
# COMPACT_ATOMS: atom_id res chain seq x y z
N MET A 1 -26.08 -2.87 8.55
CA MET A 1 -24.69 -2.38 8.61
C MET A 1 -24.71 -0.89 8.28
N SER A 2 -24.11 0.00 9.08
CA SER A 2 -24.03 1.41 8.66
C SER A 2 -23.23 1.49 7.36
N GLN A 3 -23.58 2.43 6.46
CA GLN A 3 -22.89 2.60 5.18
C GLN A 3 -21.37 2.78 5.35
N LEU A 4 -20.97 3.39 6.47
CA LEU A 4 -19.57 3.55 6.84
C LEU A 4 -18.87 2.23 7.15
N ILE A 5 -19.48 1.35 7.95
CA ILE A 5 -18.88 0.04 8.27
C ILE A 5 -18.75 -0.81 7.00
N LYS A 6 -19.73 -0.74 6.09
CA LYS A 6 -19.66 -1.42 4.78
C LYS A 6 -18.44 -0.94 3.98
N LYS A 7 -18.20 0.37 3.88
CA LYS A 7 -17.02 0.93 3.19
C LYS A 7 -15.70 0.47 3.79
N ILE A 8 -15.58 0.47 5.12
CA ILE A 8 -14.35 0.09 5.81
C ILE A 8 -14.00 -1.38 5.54
N ILE A 9 -15.00 -2.26 5.62
CA ILE A 9 -14.80 -3.69 5.38
C ILE A 9 -14.40 -3.93 3.92
N ILE A 10 -15.11 -3.33 2.96
CA ILE A 10 -14.81 -3.48 1.53
C ILE A 10 -13.42 -2.94 1.21
N SER A 11 -13.09 -1.73 1.64
CA SER A 11 -11.80 -1.10 1.35
C SER A 11 -10.65 -1.90 1.93
N THR A 12 -10.80 -2.41 3.15
CA THR A 12 -9.79 -3.25 3.81
C THR A 12 -9.55 -4.53 3.01
N ILE A 13 -10.60 -5.24 2.63
CA ILE A 13 -10.48 -6.50 1.87
C ILE A 13 -9.85 -6.23 0.50
N VAL A 14 -10.34 -5.21 -0.22
CA VAL A 14 -9.83 -4.87 -1.55
C VAL A 14 -8.36 -4.49 -1.50
N LEU A 15 -7.98 -3.63 -0.55
CA LEU A 15 -6.58 -3.21 -0.39
C LEU A 15 -5.68 -4.41 -0.13
N LEU A 16 -6.04 -5.28 0.82
CA LEU A 16 -5.24 -6.45 1.17
C LEU A 16 -5.11 -7.42 -0.01
N VAL A 17 -6.19 -7.67 -0.75
CA VAL A 17 -6.16 -8.59 -1.90
C VAL A 17 -5.30 -8.04 -3.04
N LEU A 18 -5.47 -6.75 -3.38
CA LEU A 18 -4.68 -6.11 -4.43
C LEU A 18 -3.19 -6.11 -4.08
N ASP A 19 -2.87 -5.68 -2.86
CA ASP A 19 -1.49 -5.57 -2.41
C ASP A 19 -0.82 -6.95 -2.29
N PHE A 20 -1.51 -7.94 -1.71
CA PHE A 20 -1.02 -9.31 -1.65
C PHE A 20 -0.73 -9.89 -3.04
N THR A 21 -1.58 -9.59 -4.03
CA THR A 21 -1.37 -10.04 -5.41
C THR A 21 -0.10 -9.43 -6.00
N PHE A 22 0.08 -8.12 -5.84
CA PHE A 22 1.27 -7.43 -6.33
C PHE A 22 2.56 -7.90 -5.67
N LEU A 23 2.55 -8.04 -4.34
CA LEU A 23 3.69 -8.57 -3.58
C LEU A 23 3.99 -10.01 -3.95
N SER A 24 2.98 -10.85 -4.22
CA SER A 24 3.18 -12.24 -4.64
C SER A 24 3.83 -12.32 -6.02
N VAL A 25 3.42 -11.46 -6.96
CA VAL A 25 4.00 -11.40 -8.30
C VAL A 25 5.44 -10.89 -8.26
N ASN A 26 5.74 -9.91 -7.40
CA ASN A 26 7.05 -9.29 -7.29
C ASN A 26 7.92 -9.84 -6.16
N LYS A 27 7.50 -10.96 -5.54
CA LYS A 27 8.12 -11.52 -4.33
C LYS A 27 9.63 -11.68 -4.47
N THR A 28 10.07 -12.28 -5.57
CA THR A 28 11.49 -12.52 -5.84
C THR A 28 12.30 -11.22 -5.93
N ALA A 29 11.71 -10.15 -6.48
CA ALA A 29 12.38 -8.86 -6.58
C ALA A 29 12.57 -8.23 -5.18
N PHE A 30 11.53 -8.22 -4.35
CA PHE A 30 11.61 -7.74 -2.98
C PHE A 30 12.54 -8.60 -2.09
N GLU A 31 12.52 -9.92 -2.25
CA GLU A 31 13.43 -10.82 -1.53
C GLU A 31 14.89 -10.55 -1.89
N ASN A 32 15.19 -10.41 -3.18
CA ASN A 32 16.53 -10.06 -3.65
C ASN A 32 16.97 -8.69 -3.12
N GLU A 33 16.06 -7.72 -3.04
CA GLU A 33 16.33 -6.40 -2.49
C GLU A 33 16.74 -6.46 -1.02
N VAL A 34 15.97 -7.17 -0.20
CA VAL A 34 16.27 -7.35 1.22
C VAL A 34 17.57 -8.13 1.41
N ILE A 35 17.82 -9.17 0.61
CA ILE A 35 19.08 -9.92 0.64
C ILE A 35 20.26 -9.02 0.25
N SER A 36 20.09 -8.12 -0.73
CA SER A 36 21.14 -7.19 -1.17
C SER A 36 21.63 -6.31 -0.02
N VAL A 37 20.69 -5.85 0.82
CA VAL A 37 20.92 -4.95 1.96
C VAL A 37 21.37 -5.71 3.19
N GLN A 38 20.61 -6.72 3.62
CA GLN A 38 20.81 -7.41 4.90
C GLN A 38 21.80 -8.57 4.81
N ARG A 39 22.10 -9.07 3.59
CA ARG A 39 22.92 -10.27 3.34
C ARG A 39 22.40 -11.54 4.01
N VAL A 40 21.13 -11.56 4.38
CA VAL A 40 20.42 -12.69 4.95
C VAL A 40 19.06 -12.85 4.28
N ILE A 41 18.49 -14.04 4.35
CA ILE A 41 17.16 -14.33 3.81
C ILE A 41 16.13 -13.44 4.51
N MET A 42 15.22 -12.86 3.74
CA MET A 42 14.12 -12.03 4.23
C MET A 42 13.32 -12.79 5.31
N ARG A 43 13.18 -12.19 6.48
CA ARG A 43 12.28 -12.68 7.54
C ARG A 43 11.26 -11.61 7.85
N MET A 44 10.00 -11.90 7.53
CA MET A 44 8.89 -10.98 7.80
C MET A 44 8.64 -10.89 9.31
N ASN A 45 8.57 -9.67 9.82
CA ASN A 45 8.09 -9.41 11.17
C ASN A 45 6.56 -9.21 11.14
N PRO A 46 5.75 -10.12 11.71
CA PRO A 46 4.29 -10.02 11.65
C PRO A 46 3.75 -8.78 12.39
N VAL A 47 4.44 -8.32 13.44
CA VAL A 47 4.04 -7.11 14.18
C VAL A 47 4.23 -5.87 13.29
N GLY A 48 5.38 -5.79 12.61
CA GLY A 48 5.64 -4.70 11.66
C GLY A 48 4.66 -4.68 10.50
N ALA A 49 4.36 -5.86 9.93
CA ALA A 49 3.37 -6.00 8.86
C ALA A 49 1.97 -5.56 9.32
N PHE A 50 1.54 -5.99 10.51
CA PHE A 50 0.25 -5.61 11.08
C PHE A 50 0.11 -4.08 11.22
N PHE A 51 1.11 -3.41 11.79
CA PHE A 51 1.06 -1.95 11.94
C PHE A 51 1.13 -1.22 10.59
N SER A 52 1.91 -1.71 9.63
CA SER A 52 1.94 -1.16 8.27
C SER A 52 0.54 -1.16 7.64
N TYR A 53 -0.13 -2.32 7.66
CA TYR A 53 -1.49 -2.45 7.15
C TYR A 53 -2.49 -1.60 7.94
N LEU A 54 -2.37 -1.53 9.27
CA LEU A 54 -3.21 -0.69 10.10
C LEU A 54 -3.12 0.79 9.68
N PHE A 55 -1.91 1.30 9.44
CA PHE A 55 -1.72 2.70 9.04
C PHE A 55 -2.30 3.00 7.66
N ILE A 56 -2.07 2.15 6.66
CA ILE A 56 -2.60 2.40 5.31
C ILE A 56 -4.13 2.24 5.25
N ILE A 57 -4.70 1.27 5.99
CA ILE A 57 -6.16 1.13 6.14
C ILE A 57 -6.74 2.36 6.82
N PHE A 58 -6.11 2.86 7.88
CA PHE A 58 -6.53 4.09 8.54
C PHE A 58 -6.47 5.28 7.58
N ALA A 59 -5.36 5.42 6.84
CA ALA A 59 -5.14 6.55 5.93
C ALA A 59 -6.23 6.62 4.85
N ILE A 60 -6.48 5.52 4.12
CA ILE A 60 -7.48 5.52 3.06
C ILE A 60 -8.90 5.74 3.60
N ASN A 61 -9.23 5.14 4.75
CA ASN A 61 -10.56 5.30 5.32
C ASN A 61 -10.81 6.70 5.86
N TYR A 62 -9.87 7.27 6.62
CA TYR A 62 -10.02 8.57 7.25
C TYR A 62 -9.90 9.74 6.27
N PHE A 63 -8.87 9.73 5.40
CA PHE A 63 -8.63 10.85 4.49
C PHE A 63 -9.50 10.83 3.24
N ILE A 64 -9.82 9.64 2.71
CA ILE A 64 -10.54 9.50 1.43
C ILE A 64 -11.99 9.09 1.65
N LEU A 65 -12.24 7.88 2.15
CA LEU A 65 -13.56 7.23 2.09
C LEU A 65 -14.61 7.85 3.01
N LEU A 66 -14.20 8.37 4.18
CA LEU A 66 -15.09 9.07 5.11
C LEU A 66 -15.62 10.38 4.52
N LYS A 67 -14.79 11.05 3.71
CA LYS A 67 -15.04 12.36 3.10
C LYS A 67 -15.52 12.26 1.65
N ASN A 68 -15.68 11.05 1.10
CA ASN A 68 -15.98 10.79 -0.31
C ASN A 68 -15.04 11.55 -1.26
N ARG A 69 -13.73 11.57 -0.96
CA ARG A 69 -12.76 12.26 -1.82
C ARG A 69 -12.62 11.56 -3.17
N PRO A 70 -12.27 12.31 -4.24
CA PRO A 70 -12.09 11.74 -5.56
C PRO A 70 -10.95 10.72 -5.58
N VAL A 71 -11.05 9.75 -6.49
CA VAL A 71 -10.05 8.68 -6.67
C VAL A 71 -8.65 9.23 -6.91
N PHE A 72 -8.54 10.37 -7.59
CA PHE A 72 -7.26 11.03 -7.84
C PHE A 72 -6.56 11.49 -6.54
N GLU A 73 -7.31 12.03 -5.57
CA GLU A 73 -6.75 12.38 -4.25
C GLU A 73 -6.27 11.12 -3.50
N ALA A 74 -6.96 9.99 -3.66
CA ALA A 74 -6.50 8.71 -3.11
C ALA A 74 -5.20 8.25 -3.75
N ALA A 75 -5.07 8.37 -5.08
CA ALA A 75 -3.85 8.03 -5.79
C ALA A 75 -2.66 8.86 -5.31
N ILE A 76 -2.85 10.17 -5.12
CA ILE A 76 -1.82 11.06 -4.57
C ILE A 76 -1.44 10.63 -3.16
N LEU A 77 -2.42 10.31 -2.30
CA LEU A 77 -2.13 9.85 -0.93
C LEU A 77 -1.28 8.58 -0.93
N GLY A 78 -1.62 7.59 -1.77
CA GLY A 78 -0.86 6.36 -1.91
C GLY A 78 0.57 6.59 -2.45
N LEU A 79 0.72 7.45 -3.47
CA LEU A 79 2.03 7.85 -3.99
C LEU A 79 2.90 8.50 -2.91
N ILE A 80 2.32 9.37 -2.07
CA ILE A 80 3.07 10.06 -1.02
C ILE A 80 3.51 9.08 0.06
N ILE A 81 2.61 8.23 0.56
CA ILE A 81 2.92 7.27 1.63
C ILE A 81 4.04 6.32 1.19
N ASN A 82 3.86 5.67 0.05
CA ASN A 82 4.88 4.74 -0.45
C ASN A 82 6.13 5.48 -0.91
N GLY A 83 6.00 6.65 -1.52
CA GLY A 83 7.14 7.47 -1.92
C GLY A 83 8.01 7.89 -0.75
N VAL A 84 7.42 8.28 0.40
CA VAL A 84 8.17 8.58 1.62
C VAL A 84 8.85 7.32 2.17
N TYR A 85 8.14 6.19 2.22
CA TYR A 85 8.70 4.93 2.70
C TYR A 85 9.89 4.47 1.86
N GLU A 86 9.71 4.40 0.53
CA GLU A 86 10.73 3.96 -0.41
C GLU A 86 11.91 4.93 -0.51
N SER A 87 11.65 6.25 -0.48
CA SER A 87 12.73 7.24 -0.44
C SER A 87 13.53 7.18 0.86
N THR A 88 12.87 6.89 1.98
CA THR A 88 13.56 6.70 3.27
C THR A 88 14.45 5.45 3.23
N ASN A 89 13.94 4.34 2.69
CA ASN A 89 14.74 3.13 2.49
C ASN A 89 15.93 3.38 1.56
N TYR A 90 15.72 4.10 0.45
CA TYR A 90 16.78 4.47 -0.48
C TYR A 90 17.84 5.37 0.15
N ALA A 91 17.44 6.29 1.05
CA ALA A 91 18.37 7.15 1.77
C ALA A 91 19.21 6.39 2.81
N ILE A 92 18.65 5.37 3.45
CA ILE A 92 19.30 4.64 4.56
C ILE A 92 20.12 3.44 4.04
N PHE A 93 19.63 2.73 3.02
CA PHE A 93 20.22 1.50 2.53
C PHE A 93 21.01 1.70 1.24
N LYS A 94 22.33 1.55 1.32
CA LYS A 94 23.26 1.74 0.20
C LYS A 94 22.96 0.91 -1.05
N LYS A 95 22.33 -0.25 -0.90
CA LYS A 95 22.05 -1.19 -1.99
C LYS A 95 20.59 -1.23 -2.41
N TRP A 96 19.76 -0.32 -1.89
CA TRP A 96 18.35 -0.23 -2.26
C TRP A 96 18.20 0.16 -3.74
N SER A 97 17.46 -0.63 -4.52
CA SER A 97 17.22 -0.42 -5.93
C SER A 97 16.29 0.76 -6.15
N ALA A 98 16.80 1.80 -6.83
CA ALA A 98 15.99 2.94 -7.26
C ALA A 98 14.82 2.50 -8.18
N ASN A 99 15.03 1.47 -9.00
CA ASN A 99 13.98 0.97 -9.90
C ASN A 99 12.83 0.32 -9.12
N LEU A 100 13.16 -0.47 -8.08
CA LEU A 100 12.15 -1.10 -7.25
C LEU A 100 11.41 -0.06 -6.40
N ALA A 101 12.13 0.93 -5.87
CA ALA A 101 11.56 2.05 -5.13
C ALA A 101 10.56 2.86 -5.97
N ILE A 102 10.91 3.18 -7.22
CA ILE A 102 10.00 3.90 -8.14
C ILE A 102 8.77 3.03 -8.46
N MET A 103 8.97 1.74 -8.75
CA MET A 103 7.88 0.82 -9.04
C MET A 103 6.89 0.72 -7.88
N ASP A 104 7.38 0.53 -6.65
CA ASP A 104 6.54 0.37 -5.47
C ASP A 104 5.86 1.68 -5.05
N THR A 105 6.53 2.81 -5.27
CA THR A 105 5.93 4.14 -5.12
C THR A 105 4.74 4.30 -6.06
N ILE A 106 4.91 4.04 -7.35
CA ILE A 106 3.86 4.12 -8.36
C ILE A 106 2.72 3.15 -8.02
N TRP A 107 3.06 1.93 -7.59
CA TRP A 107 2.08 0.94 -7.15
C TRP A 107 1.22 1.45 -5.99
N GLY A 108 1.80 2.13 -5.00
CA GLY A 108 1.04 2.74 -3.89
C GLY A 108 -0.08 3.66 -4.37
N GLY A 109 0.19 4.44 -5.41
CA GLY A 109 -0.82 5.26 -6.07
C GLY A 109 -1.94 4.45 -6.71
N PHE A 110 -1.58 3.43 -7.50
CA PHE A 110 -2.56 2.54 -8.12
C PHE A 110 -3.38 1.76 -7.08
N LEU A 111 -2.74 1.27 -6.02
CA LEU A 111 -3.37 0.54 -4.93
C LEU A 111 -4.46 1.38 -4.27
N PHE A 112 -4.16 2.61 -3.89
CA PHE A 112 -5.14 3.52 -3.27
C PHE A 112 -6.24 3.92 -4.24
N ALA A 113 -5.90 4.20 -5.51
CA ALA A 113 -6.87 4.56 -6.53
C ALA A 113 -7.86 3.42 -6.81
N LEU A 114 -7.35 2.20 -7.06
CA LEU A 114 -8.16 1.01 -7.34
C LEU A 114 -9.00 0.63 -6.13
N THR A 115 -8.42 0.67 -4.92
CA THR A 115 -9.17 0.39 -3.69
C THR A 115 -10.34 1.35 -3.54
N THR A 116 -10.12 2.65 -3.78
CA THR A 116 -11.17 3.67 -3.70
C THR A 116 -12.24 3.46 -4.75
N GLN A 117 -11.85 3.26 -6.01
CA GLN A 117 -12.76 3.04 -7.13
C GLN A 117 -13.66 1.82 -6.89
N ILE A 118 -13.07 0.68 -6.53
CA ILE A 118 -13.81 -0.56 -6.27
C ILE A 118 -14.72 -0.38 -5.05
N THR A 119 -14.24 0.29 -4.00
CA THR A 119 -15.05 0.54 -2.80
C THR A 119 -16.28 1.39 -3.12
N TYR A 120 -16.15 2.45 -3.91
CA TYR A 120 -17.29 3.28 -4.32
C TYR A 120 -18.30 2.48 -5.13
N THR A 121 -17.85 1.76 -6.16
CA THR A 121 -18.72 0.89 -6.97
C THR A 121 -19.49 -0.13 -6.13
N LEU A 122 -18.85 -0.80 -5.16
CA LEU A 122 -19.49 -1.83 -4.33
C LEU A 122 -20.31 -1.27 -3.16
N SER A 123 -20.07 -0.01 -2.78
CA SER A 123 -20.81 0.68 -1.71
C SER A 123 -21.99 1.52 -2.23
N ASN A 124 -22.26 1.50 -3.54
CA ASN A 124 -23.31 2.26 -4.23
C ASN A 124 -23.14 3.78 -4.08
N LEU A 125 -21.89 4.26 -4.19
CA LEU A 125 -21.53 5.67 -4.27
C LEU A 125 -21.00 6.01 -5.67
#